data_AF-A0A7S3IKS5-F1
#
_entry.id   AF-A0A7S3IKS5-F1
#
_cell.length_a   1.000
_cell.length_b   1.000
_cell.length_c   1.000
_cell.angle_alpha   90.00
_cell.angle_beta   90.00
_cell.angle_gamma   90.00
#
_symmetry.space_group_name_H-M   'P 1'
#
loop_
_entity.id
_entity.type
_entity.pdbx_description
1 polymer ?
#
loop_
_entity_poly.entity_id
_entity_poly.type
_entity_poly.pdbx_seq_one_letter_code
_entity_poly.pdbx_strand_id
1 'polypeptide(L)'
;LRIKMSSDPNTKLIATQFVAHSTNEKGELLANVFESEAFQSIFDPHGIETRKVRLPRKQEQIFNRYDTNAHLFQKMYYHPALLQEDETQLRQIFFRHNSAHETTSNLVSYGSLIGLFPALYYVSRSVRPTGCFFFSLAYAFTYFKVVKPLTGSMLQSSLNRDAKPFAEKYGVTADDTKYFN
;
A
#
# COMPACT_ATOMS: atom_id res chain seq x y z
N LEU A 1 -24.31 -20.19 -8.78
CA LEU A 1 -25.42 -19.87 -9.71
C LEU A 1 -24.96 -20.19 -11.13
N ARG A 2 -25.52 -21.23 -11.77
CA ARG A 2 -25.15 -21.64 -13.14
C ARG A 2 -26.00 -20.82 -14.12
N ILE A 3 -25.45 -19.71 -14.59
CA ILE A 3 -26.16 -18.81 -15.50
C ILE A 3 -26.25 -19.49 -16.87
N LYS A 4 -27.44 -19.95 -17.26
CA LYS A 4 -27.72 -20.36 -18.64
C LYS A 4 -27.66 -19.11 -19.50
N MET A 5 -26.62 -18.96 -20.32
CA MET A 5 -26.57 -17.88 -21.32
C MET A 5 -27.69 -18.10 -22.33
N SER A 6 -28.55 -17.09 -22.48
CA SER A 6 -29.54 -16.99 -23.57
C SER A 6 -28.85 -17.18 -24.93
N SER A 7 -29.51 -17.88 -25.85
CA SER A 7 -29.01 -18.20 -27.20
C SER A 7 -29.12 -17.04 -28.20
N ASP A 8 -29.70 -15.91 -27.78
CA ASP A 8 -29.92 -14.76 -28.65
C ASP A 8 -28.59 -13.98 -28.85
N PRO A 9 -28.09 -13.85 -30.10
CA PRO A 9 -26.81 -13.21 -30.39
C PRO A 9 -26.71 -11.75 -29.91
N ASN A 10 -27.83 -11.02 -29.88
CA ASN A 10 -27.85 -9.64 -29.35
C ASN A 10 -27.67 -9.61 -27.82
N THR A 11 -28.25 -10.58 -27.10
CA THR A 11 -28.06 -10.69 -25.65
C THR A 11 -26.62 -11.07 -25.31
N LYS A 12 -25.96 -11.89 -26.13
CA LYS A 12 -24.54 -12.21 -25.97
C LYS A 12 -23.64 -11.01 -26.19
N LEU A 13 -23.90 -10.21 -27.23
CA LEU A 13 -23.17 -8.98 -27.52
C LEU A 13 -23.25 -7.96 -26.38
N ILE A 14 -24.45 -7.75 -25.83
CA ILE A 14 -24.66 -6.88 -24.68
C ILE A 14 -23.94 -7.46 -23.45
N ALA A 15 -24.10 -8.76 -23.17
CA ALA A 15 -23.44 -9.38 -22.02
C ALA A 15 -21.90 -9.29 -22.09
N THR A 16 -21.30 -9.41 -23.28
CA THR A 16 -19.85 -9.25 -23.46
C THR A 16 -19.37 -7.81 -23.23
N GLN A 17 -20.22 -6.80 -23.44
CA GLN A 17 -19.88 -5.40 -23.15
C GLN A 17 -19.84 -5.08 -21.64
N PHE A 18 -20.58 -5.85 -20.82
CA PHE A 18 -20.66 -5.66 -19.37
C PHE A 18 -19.82 -6.66 -18.55
N VAL A 19 -19.30 -7.71 -19.18
CA VAL A 19 -18.54 -8.76 -18.49
C VAL A 19 -17.29 -9.12 -19.30
N ALA A 20 -16.14 -8.57 -18.89
CA ALA A 20 -14.86 -9.04 -19.38
C ALA A 20 -14.56 -10.41 -18.75
N HIS A 21 -14.11 -11.38 -19.54
CA HIS A 21 -13.77 -12.70 -19.04
C HIS A 21 -12.24 -12.86 -19.06
N SER A 22 -11.64 -13.15 -17.91
CA SER A 22 -10.21 -13.48 -17.81
C SER A 22 -10.04 -14.92 -17.34
N THR A 23 -8.97 -15.57 -17.80
CA THR A 23 -8.71 -16.98 -17.46
C THR A 23 -7.62 -17.04 -16.40
N ASN A 24 -7.87 -17.71 -15.27
CA ASN A 24 -6.84 -17.89 -14.24
C ASN A 24 -5.83 -18.97 -14.63
N GLU A 25 -4.74 -19.11 -13.86
CA GLU A 25 -3.68 -20.12 -14.07
C GLU A 25 -4.19 -21.57 -14.01
N LYS A 26 -5.40 -21.79 -13.50
CA LYS A 26 -6.08 -23.09 -13.42
C LYS A 26 -7.06 -23.34 -14.58
N GLY A 27 -7.17 -22.41 -15.53
CA GLY A 27 -8.06 -22.50 -16.69
C GLY A 27 -9.52 -22.14 -16.39
N GLU A 28 -9.84 -21.56 -15.23
CA GLU A 28 -11.19 -21.15 -14.88
C GLU A 28 -11.50 -19.75 -15.44
N LEU A 29 -12.67 -19.60 -16.06
CA LEU A 29 -13.19 -18.34 -16.57
C LEU A 29 -13.72 -17.49 -15.41
N LEU A 30 -13.06 -16.38 -15.12
CA LEU A 30 -13.47 -15.39 -14.15
C LEU A 30 -14.16 -14.23 -14.87
N ALA A 31 -15.31 -13.81 -14.34
CA ALA A 31 -16.06 -12.66 -14.81
C ALA A 31 -15.54 -11.39 -14.11
N ASN A 32 -14.77 -10.58 -14.82
CA ASN A 32 -14.32 -9.24 -14.41
C ASN A 32 -15.31 -8.19 -14.93
N VAL A 33 -16.30 -7.86 -14.09
CA VAL A 33 -17.29 -6.82 -14.39
C VAL A 33 -16.66 -5.41 -14.35
N PHE A 34 -15.69 -5.21 -13.45
CA PHE A 34 -15.02 -3.93 -13.23
C PHE A 34 -14.12 -3.45 -14.40
N GLU A 35 -13.69 -4.37 -15.25
CA GLU A 35 -12.82 -4.07 -16.40
C GLU A 35 -13.61 -3.87 -17.70
N SER A 36 -14.93 -4.02 -17.66
CA SER A 36 -15.76 -3.90 -18.85
C SER A 36 -15.96 -2.42 -19.25
N GLU A 37 -15.88 -2.13 -20.54
CA GLU A 37 -15.98 -0.77 -21.10
C GLU A 37 -17.34 -0.11 -20.78
N ALA A 38 -18.42 -0.91 -20.78
CA ALA A 38 -19.75 -0.42 -20.42
C ALA A 38 -19.86 -0.09 -18.91
N PHE A 39 -19.20 -0.85 -18.03
CA PHE A 39 -19.15 -0.50 -16.61
C PHE A 39 -18.29 0.75 -16.37
N GLN A 40 -17.14 0.85 -17.05
CA GLN A 40 -16.25 2.01 -16.94
C GLN A 40 -16.89 3.30 -17.46
N SER A 41 -17.65 3.26 -18.56
CA SER A 41 -18.34 4.46 -19.07
C SER A 41 -19.44 4.99 -18.15
N ILE A 42 -20.10 4.10 -17.39
CA ILE A 42 -21.13 4.49 -16.41
C ILE A 42 -20.49 4.96 -15.09
N PHE A 43 -19.43 4.28 -14.64
CA PHE A 43 -18.85 4.48 -13.32
C PHE A 43 -17.69 5.48 -13.29
N ASP A 44 -17.00 5.65 -14.42
CA ASP A 44 -15.86 6.53 -14.61
C ASP A 44 -15.86 7.16 -16.03
N PRO A 45 -16.86 8.00 -16.35
CA PRO A 45 -17.03 8.60 -17.69
C PRO A 45 -15.85 9.47 -18.12
N HIS A 46 -14.96 9.84 -17.20
CA HIS A 46 -13.76 10.62 -17.45
C HIS A 46 -12.47 9.79 -17.43
N GLY A 47 -12.51 8.48 -17.14
CA GLY A 47 -11.32 7.62 -17.07
C GLY A 47 -10.31 8.07 -16.00
N ILE A 48 -10.79 8.54 -14.86
CA ILE A 48 -9.99 9.00 -13.72
C ILE A 48 -9.38 7.80 -12.97
N GLU A 49 -10.12 6.70 -12.82
CA GLU A 49 -9.64 5.47 -12.17
C GLU A 49 -8.67 4.69 -13.06
N THR A 50 -8.89 4.64 -14.37
CA THR A 50 -7.97 3.97 -15.32
C THR A 50 -6.64 4.73 -15.48
N ARG A 51 -6.61 6.04 -15.24
CA ARG A 51 -5.39 6.86 -15.25
C ARG A 51 -4.55 6.73 -13.97
N LYS A 52 -5.19 6.51 -12.82
CA LYS A 52 -4.51 6.40 -11.54
C LYS A 52 -3.88 5.02 -11.37
N VAL A 53 -2.56 4.95 -11.55
CA VAL A 53 -1.84 3.68 -11.28
C VAL A 53 -1.79 3.51 -9.76
N ARG A 54 -2.40 2.44 -9.26
CA ARG A 54 -2.46 2.17 -7.83
C ARG A 54 -1.06 1.91 -7.27
N LEU A 55 -0.81 2.42 -6.06
CA LEU A 55 0.41 2.07 -5.33
C LEU A 55 0.37 0.56 -4.97
N PRO A 56 1.53 -0.11 -4.85
CA PRO A 56 1.58 -1.50 -4.45
C PRO A 56 0.82 -1.77 -3.14
N ARG A 57 -0.06 -2.77 -3.13
CA ARG A 57 -0.95 -3.13 -2.01
C ARG A 57 -0.24 -3.34 -0.66
N LYS A 58 1.00 -3.84 -0.67
CA LYS A 58 1.81 -4.03 0.55
C LYS A 58 2.19 -2.71 1.20
N GLN A 59 2.39 -1.68 0.38
CA GLN A 59 2.76 -0.35 0.82
C GLN A 59 1.49 0.36 1.33
N GLU A 60 0.36 0.29 0.61
CA GLU A 60 -0.97 0.75 1.10
C GLU A 60 -1.33 0.19 2.49
N GLN A 61 -1.02 -1.08 2.76
CA GLN A 61 -1.25 -1.71 4.06
C GLN A 61 -0.31 -1.25 5.18
N ILE A 62 0.93 -0.86 4.85
CA ILE A 62 1.84 -0.23 5.83
C ILE A 62 1.28 1.14 6.20
N PHE A 63 0.68 1.85 5.25
CA PHE A 63 0.10 3.16 5.47
C PHE A 63 -1.18 3.08 6.29
N ASN A 64 -2.15 2.23 5.94
CA ASN A 64 -3.44 2.08 6.67
C ASN A 64 -3.33 1.61 8.14
N ARG A 65 -2.13 1.37 8.68
CA ARG A 65 -1.91 0.91 10.06
C ARG A 65 -1.45 2.02 11.02
N TYR A 66 -1.10 3.19 10.51
CA TYR A 66 -0.73 4.35 11.33
C TYR A 66 -1.91 5.33 11.40
N ASP A 67 -1.84 6.32 12.29
CA ASP A 67 -2.96 7.25 12.59
C ASP A 67 -3.64 7.80 11.31
N THR A 68 -4.98 7.78 11.25
CA THR A 68 -5.78 8.33 10.14
C THR A 68 -5.54 9.82 9.90
N ASN A 69 -5.14 10.56 10.93
CA ASN A 69 -4.72 11.97 10.83
C ASN A 69 -3.35 12.11 10.13
N ALA A 70 -2.59 11.01 10.08
CA ALA A 70 -1.30 10.93 9.44
C ALA A 70 -1.38 10.38 8.01
N HIS A 71 -2.51 10.35 7.30
CA HIS A 71 -2.58 9.85 5.91
C HIS A 71 -2.79 10.92 4.85
N LEU A 72 -2.33 12.15 5.09
CA LEU A 72 -2.48 13.26 4.14
C LEU A 72 -1.98 12.90 2.74
N PHE A 73 -0.83 12.22 2.64
CA PHE A 73 -0.30 11.76 1.35
C PHE A 73 -1.29 10.85 0.60
N GLN A 74 -1.90 9.89 1.28
CA GLN A 74 -2.84 8.94 0.68
C GLN A 74 -4.15 9.63 0.29
N LYS A 75 -4.67 10.52 1.16
CA LYS A 75 -5.84 11.36 0.84
C LYS A 75 -5.62 12.16 -0.43
N MET A 76 -4.43 12.76 -0.55
CA MET A 76 -4.04 13.51 -1.74
C MET A 76 -3.91 12.65 -2.98
N TYR A 77 -3.26 11.49 -2.85
CA TYR A 77 -3.04 10.59 -3.97
C TYR A 77 -4.35 10.10 -4.60
N TYR A 78 -5.37 9.83 -3.77
CA TYR A 78 -6.69 9.40 -4.24
C TYR A 78 -7.67 10.56 -4.49
N HIS A 79 -7.26 11.82 -4.35
CA HIS A 79 -8.14 12.98 -4.56
C HIS A 79 -8.70 13.02 -5.99
N PRO A 80 -10.03 13.17 -6.22
CA PRO A 80 -10.64 13.05 -7.54
C PRO A 80 -10.23 14.17 -8.51
N ALA A 81 -9.96 15.37 -7.99
CA ALA A 81 -9.54 16.50 -8.81
C ALA A 81 -8.01 16.58 -9.02
N LEU A 82 -7.25 15.57 -8.60
CA LEU A 82 -5.79 15.59 -8.73
C LEU A 82 -5.39 15.56 -10.21
N LEU A 83 -4.63 16.56 -10.64
CA LEU A 83 -4.08 16.61 -12.00
C LEU A 83 -3.00 15.53 -12.18
N GLN A 84 -2.87 15.02 -13.41
CA GLN A 84 -1.91 13.96 -13.75
C GLN A 84 -0.45 14.36 -13.48
N GLU A 85 -0.10 15.63 -13.68
CA GLU A 85 1.23 16.16 -13.37
C GLU A 85 1.55 16.05 -11.86
N ASP A 86 0.61 16.46 -11.01
CA ASP A 86 0.75 16.42 -9.55
C ASP A 86 0.74 14.97 -9.04
N GLU A 87 -0.04 14.09 -9.65
CA GLU A 87 -0.01 12.64 -9.36
C GLU A 87 1.37 12.05 -9.64
N THR A 88 1.98 12.42 -10.77
CA THR A 88 3.31 11.96 -11.16
C THR A 88 4.36 12.43 -10.15
N GLN A 89 4.26 13.68 -9.69
CA GLN A 89 5.14 14.23 -8.66
C GLN A 89 4.95 13.53 -7.30
N LEU A 90 3.72 13.33 -6.85
CA LEU A 90 3.42 12.59 -5.61
C LEU A 90 3.95 11.15 -5.69
N ARG A 91 3.90 10.52 -6.87
CA ARG A 91 4.47 9.19 -7.08
C ARG A 91 5.99 9.18 -7.05
N GLN A 92 6.66 10.18 -7.60
CA GLN A 92 8.12 10.30 -7.49
C GLN A 92 8.55 10.53 -6.03
N ILE A 93 7.84 11.38 -5.30
CA ILE A 93 8.01 11.60 -3.86
C ILE A 93 7.86 10.28 -3.11
N PHE A 94 6.82 9.51 -3.45
CA PHE A 94 6.56 8.20 -2.90
C PHE A 94 7.74 7.24 -3.11
N PHE A 95 8.17 7.03 -4.36
CA PHE A 95 9.25 6.09 -4.66
C PHE A 95 10.57 6.50 -4.02
N ARG A 96 10.87 7.80 -3.97
CA ARG A 96 12.06 8.34 -3.29
C ARG A 96 12.06 7.96 -1.80
N HIS A 97 10.97 8.25 -1.09
CA HIS A 97 10.87 7.96 0.33
C HIS A 97 10.74 6.46 0.63
N ASN A 98 10.04 5.71 -0.22
CA ASN A 98 9.94 4.26 -0.08
C ASN A 98 11.29 3.59 -0.27
N SER A 99 12.09 4.00 -1.27
CA SER A 99 13.45 3.48 -1.48
C SER A 99 14.36 3.80 -0.29
N ALA A 100 14.27 5.02 0.24
CA ALA A 100 15.00 5.40 1.46
C ALA A 100 14.55 4.58 2.69
N HIS A 101 13.26 4.33 2.83
CA HIS A 101 12.70 3.50 3.90
C HIS A 101 13.11 2.04 3.76
N GLU A 102 13.08 1.45 2.57
CA GLU A 102 13.54 0.08 2.33
C GLU A 102 15.03 -0.07 2.65
N THR A 103 15.85 0.90 2.20
CA THR A 103 17.28 0.94 2.52
C THR A 103 17.51 1.04 4.03
N THR A 104 16.79 1.94 4.70
CA THR A 104 16.90 2.14 6.16
C THR A 104 16.40 0.91 6.92
N SER A 105 15.26 0.34 6.52
CA SER A 105 14.68 -0.86 7.13
C SER A 105 15.61 -2.05 6.98
N ASN A 106 16.19 -2.25 5.79
CA ASN A 106 17.17 -3.31 5.54
C ASN A 106 18.44 -3.07 6.36
N LEU A 107 18.99 -1.85 6.35
CA LEU A 107 20.17 -1.49 7.13
C LEU A 107 19.95 -1.70 8.62
N VAL A 108 18.81 -1.25 9.15
CA VAL A 108 18.46 -1.45 10.56
C VAL A 108 18.30 -2.93 10.85
N SER A 109 17.66 -3.71 9.98
CA SER A 109 17.47 -5.16 10.18
C SER A 109 18.80 -5.93 10.16
N TYR A 110 19.67 -5.65 9.20
CA TYR A 110 21.00 -6.29 9.12
C TYR A 110 21.94 -5.79 10.21
N GLY A 111 21.97 -4.47 10.45
CA GLY A 111 22.80 -3.84 11.48
C GLY A 111 22.40 -4.30 12.88
N SER A 112 21.12 -4.48 13.14
CA SER A 112 20.64 -5.00 14.41
C SER A 112 21.03 -6.46 14.63
N LEU A 113 21.05 -7.31 13.59
CA LEU A 113 21.60 -8.68 13.68
C LEU A 113 23.13 -8.68 13.89
N ILE A 114 23.87 -7.82 13.18
CA ILE A 114 25.32 -7.68 13.34
C ILE A 114 25.67 -7.17 14.75
N GLY A 115 24.89 -6.26 15.33
CA GLY A 115 25.07 -5.80 16.71
C GLY A 115 24.66 -6.85 17.74
N LEU A 116 23.60 -7.61 17.46
CA LEU A 116 23.10 -8.67 18.34
C LEU A 116 24.09 -9.84 18.43
N PHE A 117 24.76 -10.20 17.34
CA PHE A 117 25.57 -11.42 17.29
C PHE A 117 26.77 -11.40 18.28
N PRO A 118 27.60 -10.34 18.34
CA PRO A 118 28.65 -10.21 19.36
C PRO A 118 28.09 -10.10 20.78
N ALA A 119 26.95 -9.43 20.96
CA ALA A 119 26.30 -9.31 22.26
C ALA A 119 25.83 -10.67 22.77
N LEU A 120 25.15 -11.45 21.93
CA LEU A 120 24.75 -12.83 22.24
C LEU A 120 25.97 -13.72 22.45
N TYR A 121 27.03 -13.57 21.66
CA TYR A 121 28.27 -14.33 21.85
C TYR A 121 28.88 -14.06 23.24
N TYR A 122 28.95 -12.79 23.65
CA TYR A 122 29.47 -12.42 24.97
C TYR A 122 28.58 -12.91 26.12
N VAL A 123 27.25 -12.75 25.98
CA VAL A 123 26.26 -13.25 26.95
C VAL A 123 26.31 -14.78 27.06
N SER A 124 26.49 -15.50 25.95
CA SER A 124 26.53 -16.96 25.93
C SER A 124 27.71 -17.55 26.69
N ARG A 125 28.81 -16.80 26.83
CA ARG A 125 29.96 -17.19 27.66
C ARG A 125 29.68 -17.08 29.15
N SER A 126 28.74 -16.22 29.55
CA SER A 126 28.49 -15.89 30.96
C SER A 126 27.15 -16.43 31.47
N VAL A 127 26.23 -16.81 30.58
CA VAL A 127 24.85 -17.16 30.92
C VAL A 127 24.45 -18.47 30.28
N ARG A 128 23.66 -19.27 31.00
CA ARG A 128 23.07 -20.52 30.48
C ARG A 128 22.24 -20.26 29.21
N PRO A 129 22.03 -21.28 28.35
CA PRO A 129 21.26 -21.14 27.11
C PRO A 129 19.89 -20.46 27.28
N THR A 130 19.24 -20.68 28.43
CA THR A 130 17.96 -20.05 28.78
C THR A 130 18.04 -18.53 28.80
N GLY A 131 19.15 -17.94 29.26
CA GLY A 131 19.32 -16.48 29.24
C GLY A 131 19.49 -15.92 27.82
N CYS A 132 20.22 -16.64 26.95
CA CYS A 132 20.35 -16.27 25.54
C CYS A 132 18.98 -16.27 24.83
N PHE A 133 18.09 -17.20 25.20
CA PHE A 133 16.72 -17.25 24.71
C PHE A 133 15.92 -16.00 25.12
N PHE A 134 15.98 -15.60 26.39
CA PHE A 134 15.33 -14.37 26.86
C PHE A 134 15.85 -13.11 26.15
N PHE A 135 17.18 -12.99 25.95
CA PHE A 135 17.75 -11.88 25.19
C PHE A 135 17.27 -11.85 23.74
N SER A 136 17.19 -13.02 23.10
CA SER A 136 16.66 -13.14 21.74
C SER A 136 15.18 -12.73 21.65
N LEU A 137 14.36 -13.13 22.63
CA LEU A 137 12.97 -12.72 22.71
C LEU A 137 12.81 -11.22 22.96
N ALA A 138 13.57 -10.65 23.88
CA ALA A 138 13.55 -9.22 24.17
C ALA A 138 13.95 -8.40 22.94
N TYR A 139 14.95 -8.86 22.19
CA TYR A 139 15.35 -8.27 20.92
C TYR A 139 14.22 -8.34 19.88
N ALA A 140 13.64 -9.53 19.67
CA ALA A 140 12.54 -9.70 18.72
C ALA A 140 11.35 -8.80 19.07
N PHE A 141 10.99 -8.74 20.35
CA PHE A 141 9.95 -7.84 20.84
C PHE A 141 10.28 -6.38 20.52
N THR A 142 11.49 -5.92 20.83
CA THR A 142 11.93 -4.54 20.57
C THR A 142 11.89 -4.21 19.08
N TYR A 143 12.37 -5.12 18.23
CA TYR A 143 12.34 -4.91 16.78
C TYR A 143 10.91 -4.78 16.24
N PHE A 144 10.01 -5.70 16.61
CA PHE A 144 8.64 -5.72 16.09
C PHE A 144 7.73 -4.65 16.71
N LYS A 145 7.96 -4.26 17.97
CA LYS A 145 7.08 -3.33 18.70
C LYS A 145 7.58 -1.90 18.78
N VAL A 146 8.88 -1.66 18.53
CA VAL A 146 9.46 -0.31 18.64
C VAL A 146 10.08 0.11 17.31
N VAL A 147 11.03 -0.68 16.81
CA VAL A 147 11.84 -0.28 15.63
C VAL A 147 10.98 -0.21 14.37
N LYS A 148 10.25 -1.29 14.06
CA LYS A 148 9.37 -1.37 12.88
C LYS A 148 8.28 -0.29 12.85
N PRO A 149 7.54 0.00 13.94
CA PRO A 149 6.57 1.08 13.92
C PRO A 149 7.21 2.46 13.82
N LEU A 150 8.38 2.67 14.44
CA LEU A 150 9.09 3.95 14.34
C LEU A 150 9.53 4.25 12.90
N THR A 151 10.16 3.28 12.21
CA THR A 151 10.60 3.48 10.82
C THR A 151 9.42 3.71 9.88
N GLY A 152 8.28 3.06 10.13
CA GLY A 152 7.03 3.31 9.42
C GLY A 152 6.49 4.73 9.67
N SER A 153 6.48 5.19 10.93
CA SER A 153 6.06 6.54 11.28
C SER A 153 6.93 7.63 10.65
N MET A 154 8.24 7.41 10.54
CA MET A 154 9.16 8.35 9.90
C MET A 154 8.88 8.48 8.40
N LEU A 155 8.60 7.36 7.73
CA LEU A 155 8.18 7.34 6.33
C LEU A 155 6.88 8.13 6.15
N GLN A 156 5.87 7.82 6.97
CA GLN A 156 4.57 8.49 6.89
C GLN A 156 4.69 9.99 7.12
N SER A 157 5.46 10.42 8.12
CA SER A 157 5.69 11.83 8.42
C SER A 157 6.37 12.55 7.26
N SER A 158 7.33 11.92 6.60
CA SER A 158 8.06 12.50 5.48
C SER A 158 7.15 12.65 4.25
N LEU A 159 6.32 11.64 3.97
CA LEU A 159 5.32 11.68 2.90
C LEU A 159 4.28 12.76 3.14
N ASN A 160 3.73 12.87 4.36
CA ASN A 160 2.74 13.90 4.69
C ASN A 160 3.33 15.29 4.55
N ARG A 161 4.57 15.50 5.02
CA ARG A 161 5.26 16.79 4.89
C ARG A 161 5.37 17.21 3.43
N ASP A 162 5.76 16.29 2.55
CA ASP A 162 5.94 16.56 1.13
C ASP A 162 4.58 16.63 0.37
N ALA A 163 3.51 16.06 0.93
CA ALA A 163 2.15 16.15 0.39
C ALA A 163 1.41 17.45 0.75
N LYS A 164 1.82 18.15 1.81
CA LYS A 164 1.21 19.43 2.25
C LYS A 164 1.00 20.47 1.15
N PRO A 165 1.98 20.80 0.28
CA PRO A 165 1.77 21.83 -0.74
C PRO A 165 0.69 21.43 -1.76
N PHE A 166 0.56 20.14 -2.06
CA PHE A 166 -0.53 19.63 -2.90
C PHE A 166 -1.85 19.71 -2.15
N ALA A 167 -1.87 19.35 -0.86
CA ALA A 167 -3.08 19.45 -0.04
C ALA A 167 -3.63 20.87 0.03
N GLU A 168 -2.77 21.86 0.21
CA GLU A 168 -3.14 23.28 0.19
C GLU A 168 -3.70 23.70 -1.19
N LYS A 169 -3.08 23.23 -2.29
CA LYS A 169 -3.53 23.51 -3.67
C LYS A 169 -4.95 22.99 -3.95
N TYR A 170 -5.30 21.84 -3.39
CA TYR A 170 -6.60 21.18 -3.63
C TYR A 170 -7.60 21.34 -2.49
N GLY A 171 -7.26 22.09 -1.43
CA GLY A 171 -8.13 22.31 -0.28
C GLY A 171 -8.39 21.07 0.58
N VAL A 172 -7.49 20.09 0.55
CA VAL A 172 -7.61 18.84 1.32
C VAL A 172 -6.98 19.02 2.69
N THR A 173 -7.69 18.61 3.74
CA THR A 173 -7.18 18.69 5.12
C THR A 173 -6.83 17.31 5.66
N ALA A 174 -5.98 17.29 6.70
CA ALA A 174 -5.58 16.07 7.38
C ALA A 174 -6.77 15.37 8.07
N ASP A 175 -7.87 16.08 8.34
CA ASP A 175 -9.08 15.54 8.98
C ASP A 175 -10.13 15.05 7.98
N ASP A 176 -9.89 15.20 6.66
CA ASP A 176 -10.89 14.87 5.64
C ASP A 176 -11.12 13.34 5.56
N THR A 177 -12.22 12.84 6.12
CA THR A 177 -12.55 11.40 6.18
C THR A 177 -13.17 10.87 4.89
N LYS A 178 -13.45 11.75 3.91
CA LYS A 178 -14.16 11.42 2.67
C LYS A 178 -13.49 10.32 1.83
N TYR A 179 -12.20 10.06 2.06
CA TYR A 179 -11.38 9.11 1.29
C TYR A 179 -11.24 7.72 1.92
N PHE A 180 -11.85 7.47 3.09
CA PHE A 180 -11.67 6.22 3.86
C PHE A 180 -12.99 5.48 4.18
N ASN A 181 -14.11 5.91 3.61
CA ASN A 181 -15.42 5.27 3.76
C ASN A 181 -15.76 4.34 2.59
#